data_AF-A0A1H7XQ55-F1
#
_entry.id   AF-A0A1H7XQ55-F1
#
_cell.length_a   1.000
_cell.length_b   1.000
_cell.length_c   1.000
_cell.angle_alpha   90.00
_cell.angle_beta   90.00
_cell.angle_gamma   90.00
#
_symmetry.space_group_name_H-M   'P 1'
#
loop_
_entity.id
_entity.type
_entity.pdbx_description
1 polymer ?
#
loop_
_entity_poly.entity_id
_entity_poly.type
_entity_poly.pdbx_seq_one_letter_code
_entity_poly.pdbx_strand_id
1 'polypeptide(L)' 'MIWDSWNDFIAMGGYGRYVWGSLAAVALALAIEQWTLRARNRAAEQRP' A
#
# COMPACT_ATOMS: atom_id res chain seq x y z
N MET A 1 23.06 -3.08 -7.40
CA MET A 1 21.58 -3.03 -7.48
C MET A 1 21.23 -1.74 -8.21
N ILE A 2 20.22 -1.70 -9.08
CA ILE A 2 19.94 -0.52 -9.95
C ILE A 2 19.45 0.73 -9.18
N TRP A 3 19.47 0.67 -7.85
CA TRP A 3 18.92 1.68 -6.97
C TRP A 3 19.83 1.80 -5.74
N ASP A 4 20.97 2.44 -5.94
CA ASP A 4 22.02 2.56 -4.92
C ASP A 4 21.70 3.67 -3.90
N SER A 5 20.76 4.57 -4.23
CA SER A 5 20.45 5.72 -3.39
C SER A 5 19.07 6.34 -3.67
N TRP A 6 18.58 7.13 -2.72
CA TRP A 6 17.40 7.99 -2.90
C TRP A 6 17.57 9.02 -4.04
N ASN A 7 18.81 9.33 -4.44
CA ASN A 7 19.09 10.22 -5.55
C ASN A 7 18.68 9.60 -6.90
N ASP A 8 18.85 8.28 -7.07
CA ASP A 8 18.38 7.55 -8.25
C ASP A 8 16.85 7.64 -8.41
N PHE A 9 16.13 7.68 -7.29
CA PHE A 9 14.68 7.84 -7.29
C PHE A 9 14.20 9.18 -7.84
N ILE A 10 14.88 10.25 -7.43
CA ILE A 10 14.59 11.60 -7.90
C ILE A 10 15.05 11.75 -9.36
N ALA A 11 16.17 11.10 -9.72
CA ALA A 11 16.71 11.06 -11.08
C ALA A 11 15.85 10.27 -12.08
N MET A 12 14.88 9.45 -11.62
CA MET A 12 13.90 8.77 -12.49
C MET A 12 12.97 9.75 -13.26
N GLY A 13 13.14 11.06 -13.14
CA GLY A 13 12.56 12.03 -14.10
C GLY A 13 11.03 12.03 -14.15
N GLY A 14 10.36 11.67 -13.05
CA GLY A 14 8.90 11.63 -12.95
C GLY A 14 8.26 10.24 -13.04
N TYR A 15 9.00 9.21 -13.46
CA TYR A 15 8.51 7.81 -13.47
C TYR A 15 8.28 7.24 -12.07
N GLY A 16 9.01 7.75 -11.06
CA GLY A 16 8.83 7.36 -9.67
C GLY A 16 7.40 7.54 -9.16
N ARG A 17 6.66 8.54 -9.67
CA ARG A 17 5.25 8.76 -9.30
C ARG A 17 4.33 7.63 -9.75
N TYR A 18 4.58 7.02 -10.91
CA TYR A 18 3.78 5.89 -11.39
C TYR A 18 4.09 4.64 -10.59
N VAL A 19 5.38 4.34 -10.36
CA VAL A 19 5.82 3.17 -9.60
C VAL A 19 5.27 3.21 -8.18
N TRP A 20 5.47 4.32 -7.47
CA TRP A 20 5.01 4.46 -6.09
C TRP A 20 3.51 4.73 -6.00
N GLY A 21 2.91 5.38 -6.99
CA GLY A 21 1.47 5.55 -7.05
C GLY A 21 0.74 4.22 -7.17
N SER A 22 1.18 3.34 -8.08
CA SER A 22 0.62 1.99 -8.21
C SER A 22 0.87 1.13 -6.97
N LEU A 23 2.08 1.19 -6.39
CA LEU A 23 2.38 0.49 -5.13
C LEU A 23 1.50 0.97 -3.98
N ALA A 24 1.34 2.29 -3.84
CA ALA A 24 0.48 2.89 -2.82
C ALA A 24 -0.99 2.53 -3.03
N ALA A 25 -1.47 2.47 -4.27
CA ALA A 25 -2.84 2.06 -4.58
C ALA A 25 -3.12 0.61 -4.13
N VAL A 26 -2.18 -0.30 -4.41
CA VAL A 26 -2.29 -1.70 -3.94
C VAL A 26 -2.22 -1.77 -2.41
N ALA A 27 -1.27 -1.08 -1.79
CA ALA A 27 -1.15 -1.04 -0.34
C ALA A 27 -2.42 -0.48 0.34
N LEU A 28 -3.04 0.54 -0.26
CA LEU A 28 -4.30 1.10 0.20
C LEU A 28 -5.46 0.11 0.08
N ALA A 29 -5.57 -0.61 -1.04
CA ALA A 29 -6.59 -1.64 -1.23
C ALA A 29 -6.47 -2.75 -0.17
N LEU A 30 -5.25 -3.24 0.09
CA LEU A 30 -4.99 -4.24 1.13
C LEU A 30 -5.31 -3.70 2.54
N ALA A 31 -4.97 -2.44 2.82
CA ALA A 31 -5.28 -1.81 4.10
C ALA A 31 -6.79 -1.71 4.34
N ILE A 32 -7.55 -1.34 3.30
CA ILE A 32 -9.02 -1.28 3.34
C ILE A 32 -9.59 -2.69 3.57
N GLU A 33 -9.15 -3.68 2.80
CA GLU A 33 -9.62 -5.06 2.95
C GLU A 33 -9.36 -5.57 4.37
N GLN A 34 -8.16 -5.35 4.90
CA GLN A 34 -7.81 -5.75 6.25
C GLN A 34 -8.65 -5.03 7.31
N TRP A 35 -8.96 -3.75 7.11
CA TRP A 35 -9.84 -3.01 8.01
C TRP A 35 -11.27 -3.56 7.97
N THR A 36 -11.82 -3.81 6.79
CA THR A 36 -13.15 -4.42 6.63
C THR A 36 -13.20 -5.81 7.26
N LEU A 37 -12.20 -6.64 7.05
CA LEU A 37 -12.12 -7.97 7.67
C LEU A 37 -12.05 -7.89 9.20
N ARG A 38 -11.24 -6.98 9.75
CA ARG A 38 -11.18 -6.73 11.20
C ARG A 38 -12.51 -6.27 11.77
N ALA A 39 -13.22 -5.37 11.08
CA ALA A 39 -14.54 -4.92 11.49
C ALA A 39 -15.56 -6.08 11.50
N ARG A 40 -15.50 -6.96 10.51
CA ARG A 40 -16.35 -8.16 10.42
C ARG A 40 -16.03 -9.18 11.50
N ASN A 41 -14.75 -9.45 11.77
CA ASN A 41 -14.35 -10.38 12.83
C ASN A 41 -14.84 -9.89 14.19
N ARG A 42 -14.70 -8.60 14.49
CA ARG A 42 -15.26 -8.00 15.71
C ARG A 42 -16.77 -8.17 15.80
N ALA A 43 -17.50 -8.01 14.69
CA ALA A 43 -18.94 -8.21 14.66
C ALA A 43 -19.35 -9.69 14.80
N ALA A 44 -18.52 -10.62 14.33
CA ALA A 44 -18.73 -12.05 14.46
C ALA A 44 -18.42 -12.56 15.88
N GLU A 45 -17.37 -12.05 16.52
CA GLU A 45 -17.03 -12.31 17.93
C GLU A 45 -18.08 -11.77 18.92
N GLN A 46 -18.87 -10.77 18.51
CA GLN A 46 -19.97 -10.21 19.30
C GLN A 46 -21.30 -10.98 19.12
N ARG A 47 -21.34 -12.03 18.29
CA ARG A 47 -22.50 -12.92 18.24
C ARG A 47 -22.40 -13.92 19.42
N PRO A 48 -23.40 -13.94 20.32
CA PRO A 48 -23.41 -14.82 21.50
C PRO A 48 -23.51 -16.30 21.13
#